data_AF-A0A7V5IEY8-F1
#
_entry.id   AF-A0A7V5IEY8-F1
#
_cell.length_a   1.000
_cell.length_b   1.000
_cell.length_c   1.000
_cell.angle_alpha   90.00
_cell.angle_beta   90.00
_cell.angle_gamma   90.00
#
_symmetry.space_group_name_H-M   'P 1'
#
loop_
_entity.id
_entity.type
_entity.pdbx_description
1 polymer ?
#
loop_
_entity_poly.entity_id
_entity_poly.type
_entity_poly.pdbx_seq_one_letter_code
_entity_poly.pdbx_strand_id
1 'polypeptide(L)'
;GGGMMFNEIVVQKEGKRILDELGIRSTIYQENYYTADSIEAISTLTSQAVKAGATIFNCMSVEDVRLTEDKVTGLVINWSPVEMSGLHVDPLTIGAKFVVEATGHGLEVLKIIEKKTNKPLFTPTGKIMGEKSMNAEIAEAMTLENTKEVYPNVFVAGMSANAAFGSYRMGPIFGGMLLSGQKVAQLILQRLRAFS
;
A
#
# COMPACT_ATOMS: atom_id res chain seq x y z
N GLY A 1 3.52 -14.84 -0.68
CA GLY A 1 3.30 -15.66 -1.88
C GLY A 1 3.84 -14.89 -3.07
N GLY A 2 4.64 -15.53 -3.91
CA GLY A 2 5.19 -14.93 -5.12
C GLY A 2 4.26 -15.11 -6.33
N GLY A 3 4.82 -15.04 -7.53
CA GLY A 3 4.07 -15.23 -8.77
C GLY A 3 3.55 -16.66 -8.92
N MET A 4 2.26 -16.84 -9.22
CA MET A 4 1.68 -18.15 -9.56
C MET A 4 1.97 -19.25 -8.52
N MET A 5 1.86 -18.94 -7.21
CA MET A 5 2.19 -19.85 -6.10
C MET A 5 3.65 -20.30 -6.01
N PHE A 6 4.53 -19.79 -6.88
CA PHE A 6 5.96 -19.91 -6.64
C PHE A 6 6.37 -18.99 -5.49
N ASN A 7 7.34 -19.43 -4.70
CA ASN A 7 7.84 -18.69 -3.55
C ASN A 7 8.95 -17.71 -3.92
N GLU A 8 8.93 -17.16 -5.13
CA GLU A 8 9.97 -16.27 -5.64
C GLU A 8 9.38 -14.90 -5.97
N ILE A 9 10.12 -13.84 -5.63
CA ILE A 9 9.87 -12.47 -6.08
C ILE A 9 11.03 -11.97 -6.92
N VAL A 10 10.75 -11.10 -7.90
CA VAL A 10 11.77 -10.37 -8.65
C VAL A 10 11.88 -8.95 -8.11
N VAL A 11 13.10 -8.43 -7.99
CA VAL A 11 13.38 -7.07 -7.52
C VAL A 11 14.46 -6.44 -8.41
N GLN A 12 14.24 -5.20 -8.85
CA GLN A 12 15.23 -4.43 -9.61
C GLN A 12 16.36 -3.93 -8.71
N LYS A 13 17.49 -3.54 -9.30
CA LYS A 13 18.68 -3.06 -8.58
C LYS A 13 18.38 -1.99 -7.53
N GLU A 14 17.51 -1.04 -7.84
CA GLU A 14 17.12 0.06 -6.96
C GLU A 14 16.36 -0.44 -5.72
N GLY A 15 15.49 -1.44 -5.90
CA GLY A 15 14.73 -2.07 -4.82
C GLY A 15 15.58 -3.04 -3.99
N LYS A 16 16.60 -3.67 -4.60
CA LYS A 16 17.48 -4.64 -3.94
C LYS A 16 18.15 -4.05 -2.71
N ARG A 17 18.51 -2.76 -2.71
CA ARG A 17 19.15 -2.13 -1.54
C ARG A 17 18.33 -2.30 -0.26
N ILE A 18 16.98 -2.32 -0.35
CA ILE A 18 16.11 -2.53 0.81
C ILE A 18 16.23 -3.97 1.32
N LEU A 19 16.39 -4.94 0.42
CA LEU A 19 16.68 -6.32 0.81
C LEU A 19 18.04 -6.41 1.53
N ASP A 20 19.07 -5.75 0.98
CA ASP A 20 20.42 -5.74 1.55
C ASP A 20 20.46 -5.07 2.93
N GLU A 21 19.80 -3.91 3.07
CA GLU A 21 19.66 -3.17 4.34
C GLU A 21 19.00 -4.03 5.44
N LEU A 22 18.09 -4.94 5.05
CA LEU A 22 17.35 -5.81 5.98
C LEU A 22 17.94 -7.21 6.11
N GLY A 23 19.05 -7.51 5.42
CA GLY A 23 19.71 -8.81 5.43
C GLY A 23 18.91 -9.93 4.75
N ILE A 24 18.03 -9.60 3.82
CA ILE A 24 17.25 -10.58 3.04
C ILE A 24 18.11 -11.10 1.89
N ARG A 25 18.26 -12.42 1.80
CA ARG A 25 19.05 -13.07 0.74
C ARG A 25 18.40 -12.86 -0.62
N SER A 26 19.23 -12.52 -1.61
CA SER A 26 18.82 -12.41 -3.00
C SER A 26 19.94 -12.91 -3.91
N THR A 27 19.56 -13.45 -5.07
CA THR A 27 20.49 -13.96 -6.09
C THR A 27 20.31 -13.16 -7.37
N ILE A 28 21.39 -12.90 -8.10
CA ILE A 28 21.31 -12.27 -9.42
C ILE A 28 20.64 -13.24 -10.40
N TYR A 29 19.61 -12.77 -11.12
CA TYR A 29 18.94 -13.55 -12.17
C TYR A 29 19.36 -13.09 -13.56
N GLN A 30 19.43 -11.77 -13.77
CA GLN A 30 19.98 -11.13 -14.96
C GLN A 30 20.51 -9.74 -14.60
N GLU A 31 21.14 -9.03 -15.53
CA GLU A 31 21.64 -7.68 -15.29
C GLU A 31 20.54 -6.77 -14.72
N ASN A 32 20.79 -6.16 -13.56
CA ASN A 32 19.85 -5.30 -12.81
C ASN A 32 18.59 -5.97 -12.23
N TYR A 33 18.44 -7.30 -12.32
CA TYR A 33 17.31 -8.03 -11.72
C TYR A 33 17.78 -9.16 -10.81
N TYR A 34 17.15 -9.24 -9.65
CA TYR A 34 17.47 -10.17 -8.58
C TYR A 34 16.23 -10.93 -8.19
N THR A 35 16.40 -12.17 -7.76
CA THR A 35 15.32 -12.96 -7.18
C THR A 35 15.56 -13.17 -5.70
N ALA A 36 14.48 -13.25 -4.93
CA ALA A 36 14.51 -13.52 -3.51
C ALA A 36 13.35 -14.44 -3.12
N ASP A 37 13.58 -15.24 -2.08
CA ASP A 37 12.53 -16.07 -1.49
C ASP A 37 11.45 -15.17 -0.85
N SER A 38 10.21 -15.33 -1.30
CA SER A 38 9.09 -14.50 -0.89
C SER A 38 8.70 -14.69 0.58
N ILE A 39 9.00 -15.85 1.18
CA ILE A 39 8.73 -16.14 2.58
C ILE A 39 9.76 -15.45 3.46
N GLU A 40 11.05 -15.59 3.13
CA GLU A 40 12.13 -14.88 3.82
C GLU A 40 11.92 -13.36 3.75
N ALA A 41 11.65 -12.83 2.56
CA ALA A 41 11.52 -11.40 2.36
C ALA A 41 10.36 -10.82 3.20
N ILE A 42 9.16 -11.39 3.09
CA ILE A 42 7.98 -10.87 3.77
C ILE A 42 8.05 -11.11 5.28
N SER A 43 8.48 -12.29 5.74
CA SER A 43 8.61 -12.56 7.18
C SER A 43 9.65 -11.65 7.85
N THR A 44 10.76 -11.36 7.17
CA THR A 44 11.78 -10.43 7.66
C THR A 44 11.25 -9.00 7.71
N LEU A 45 10.61 -8.52 6.64
CA LEU A 45 9.97 -7.19 6.61
C LEU A 45 8.96 -7.02 7.75
N THR A 46 8.09 -8.01 7.95
CA THR A 46 7.10 -8.00 9.05
C THR A 46 7.79 -7.98 10.41
N SER A 47 8.78 -8.85 10.64
CA SER A 47 9.53 -8.92 11.90
C SER A 47 10.23 -7.59 12.22
N GLN A 48 10.89 -6.99 11.23
CA GLN A 48 11.59 -5.72 11.38
C GLN A 48 10.63 -4.55 11.62
N ALA A 49 9.48 -4.52 10.94
CA ALA A 49 8.46 -3.50 11.18
C ALA A 49 7.94 -3.55 12.62
N VAL A 50 7.65 -4.75 13.15
CA VAL A 50 7.21 -4.92 14.54
C VAL A 50 8.30 -4.50 15.53
N LYS A 51 9.56 -4.89 15.29
CA LYS A 51 10.71 -4.47 16.12
C LYS A 51 10.95 -2.97 16.09
N ALA A 52 10.64 -2.31 14.99
CA ALA A 52 10.68 -0.85 14.86
C ALA A 52 9.52 -0.13 15.57
N GLY A 53 8.55 -0.88 16.13
CA GLY A 53 7.43 -0.35 16.91
C GLY A 53 6.08 -0.35 16.21
N ALA A 54 5.97 -0.92 14.99
CA ALA A 54 4.68 -1.06 14.34
C ALA A 54 3.82 -2.12 15.04
N THR A 55 2.56 -1.78 15.36
CA THR A 55 1.58 -2.76 15.84
C THR A 55 0.81 -3.32 14.65
N ILE A 56 0.72 -4.65 14.55
CA ILE A 56 0.00 -5.33 13.47
C ILE A 56 -1.27 -5.94 14.03
N PHE A 57 -2.38 -5.53 13.43
CA PHE A 57 -3.72 -6.01 13.72
C PHE A 57 -4.19 -6.87 12.54
N ASN A 58 -4.03 -8.18 12.64
CA ASN A 58 -4.47 -9.12 11.61
C ASN A 58 -5.96 -9.47 11.79
N CYS A 59 -6.56 -10.07 10.75
CA CYS A 59 -7.96 -10.51 10.74
C CYS A 59 -8.98 -9.38 10.95
N MET A 60 -8.62 -8.15 10.58
CA MET A 60 -9.51 -6.99 10.58
C MET A 60 -9.75 -6.47 9.16
N SER A 61 -10.96 -5.96 8.94
CA SER A 61 -11.36 -5.23 7.74
C SER A 61 -11.60 -3.76 8.08
N VAL A 62 -11.39 -2.87 7.10
CA VAL A 62 -11.83 -1.48 7.17
C VAL A 62 -13.21 -1.40 6.53
N GLU A 63 -14.22 -1.05 7.32
CA GLU A 63 -15.61 -0.92 6.83
C GLU A 63 -15.93 0.51 6.40
N ASP A 64 -15.29 1.51 7.02
CA ASP A 64 -15.54 2.93 6.74
C ASP A 64 -14.35 3.82 7.14
N VAL A 65 -14.45 5.13 6.87
CA VAL A 65 -13.48 6.14 7.31
C VAL A 65 -14.08 7.08 8.34
N ARG A 66 -13.26 7.53 9.30
CA ARG A 66 -13.62 8.61 10.22
C ARG A 66 -13.28 9.96 9.59
N LEU A 67 -14.23 10.88 9.56
CA LEU A 67 -14.07 12.21 8.97
C LEU A 67 -14.09 13.32 10.04
N THR A 68 -13.35 14.39 9.77
CA THR A 68 -13.43 15.66 10.50
C THR A 68 -13.17 16.77 9.49
N GLU A 69 -14.13 17.68 9.30
CA GLU A 69 -14.05 18.75 8.30
C GLU A 69 -13.66 18.23 6.88
N ASP A 70 -14.31 17.17 6.42
CA ASP A 70 -14.01 16.50 5.13
C ASP A 70 -12.59 15.94 4.99
N LYS A 71 -11.85 15.79 6.09
CA LYS A 71 -10.52 15.14 6.12
C LYS A 71 -10.64 13.79 6.79
N VAL A 72 -9.90 12.80 6.30
CA VAL A 72 -9.80 11.51 6.99
C VAL A 72 -8.97 11.68 8.26
N THR A 73 -9.51 11.24 9.39
CA THR A 73 -8.89 11.33 10.72
C THR A 73 -8.89 9.98 11.46
N GLY A 74 -9.10 8.89 10.72
CA GLY A 74 -9.13 7.55 11.25
C GLY A 74 -9.88 6.57 10.36
N LEU A 75 -9.99 5.34 10.85
CA LEU A 75 -10.66 4.23 10.18
C LEU A 75 -11.76 3.69 11.09
N VAL A 76 -12.81 3.16 10.47
CA VAL A 76 -13.83 2.34 11.11
C VAL A 76 -13.52 0.89 10.74
N ILE A 77 -13.36 0.05 11.74
CA ILE A 77 -12.81 -1.30 11.61
C ILE A 77 -13.70 -2.33 12.29
N ASN A 78 -13.67 -3.55 11.76
CA ASN A 78 -14.33 -4.71 12.34
C ASN A 78 -13.47 -5.95 12.13
N TRP A 79 -13.86 -7.05 12.77
CA TRP A 79 -13.25 -8.36 12.52
C TRP A 79 -13.68 -8.88 11.15
N SER A 80 -12.73 -9.28 10.30
CA SER A 80 -13.05 -9.83 8.98
C SER A 80 -14.03 -11.02 9.04
N PRO A 81 -13.97 -11.94 10.04
CA PRO A 81 -14.98 -12.98 10.20
C PRO A 81 -16.43 -12.49 10.42
N VAL A 82 -16.62 -11.32 11.05
CA VAL A 82 -17.96 -10.72 11.25
C VAL A 82 -18.55 -10.34 9.89
N GLU A 83 -17.75 -9.65 9.06
CA GLU A 83 -18.10 -9.27 7.69
C GLU A 83 -18.34 -10.51 6.82
N MET A 84 -17.41 -11.48 6.82
CA MET A 84 -17.51 -12.71 6.03
C MET A 84 -18.74 -13.56 6.38
N SER A 85 -19.20 -13.48 7.63
CA SER A 85 -20.36 -14.24 8.12
C SER A 85 -21.68 -13.48 7.98
N GLY A 86 -21.64 -12.21 7.55
CA GLY A 86 -22.84 -11.35 7.45
C GLY A 86 -23.50 -11.05 8.79
N LEU A 87 -22.73 -11.04 9.89
CA LEU A 87 -23.26 -10.76 11.22
C LEU A 87 -23.47 -9.26 11.42
N HIS A 88 -24.58 -8.88 12.08
CA HIS A 88 -24.89 -7.49 12.42
C HIS A 88 -24.22 -7.10 13.75
N VAL A 89 -22.92 -6.82 13.71
CA VAL A 89 -22.15 -6.34 14.86
C VAL A 89 -21.55 -4.98 14.52
N ASP A 90 -21.81 -3.98 15.37
CA ASP A 90 -21.31 -2.62 15.15
C ASP A 90 -19.76 -2.57 15.17
N PRO A 91 -19.15 -1.74 14.29
CA PRO A 91 -17.71 -1.61 14.21
C PRO A 91 -17.14 -0.68 15.30
N LEU A 92 -15.80 -0.66 15.40
CA LEU A 92 -15.06 0.27 16.25
C LEU A 92 -14.28 1.28 15.41
N THR A 93 -13.77 2.34 16.05
CA THR A 93 -12.97 3.37 15.36
C THR A 93 -11.56 3.47 15.91
N ILE A 94 -10.60 3.69 15.02
CA ILE A 94 -9.22 4.03 15.35
C ILE A 94 -8.91 5.40 14.77
N GLY A 95 -8.49 6.34 15.62
CA GLY A 95 -8.03 7.66 15.20
C GLY A 95 -6.62 7.62 14.60
N ALA A 96 -6.40 8.34 13.51
CA ALA A 96 -5.10 8.48 12.87
C ALA A 96 -4.92 9.88 12.28
N LYS A 97 -3.69 10.41 12.32
CA LYS A 97 -3.36 11.67 11.63
C LYS A 97 -3.32 11.49 10.11
N PHE A 98 -2.84 10.33 9.67
CA PHE A 98 -2.71 9.94 8.27
C PHE A 98 -3.10 8.48 8.09
N VAL A 99 -3.68 8.17 6.93
CA VAL A 99 -4.01 6.82 6.48
C VAL A 99 -3.19 6.51 5.24
N VAL A 100 -2.67 5.28 5.15
CA VAL A 100 -2.03 4.77 3.93
C VAL A 100 -2.91 3.69 3.33
N GLU A 101 -3.43 3.95 2.15
CA GLU A 101 -4.10 2.97 1.31
C GLU A 101 -3.03 2.11 0.60
N ALA A 102 -2.86 0.88 1.09
CA ALA A 102 -1.96 -0.13 0.55
C ALA A 102 -2.66 -1.50 0.42
N THR A 103 -3.99 -1.51 0.19
CA THR A 103 -4.80 -2.73 -0.04
C THR A 103 -4.61 -3.32 -1.44
N GLY A 104 -3.75 -2.71 -2.25
CA GLY A 104 -3.39 -3.16 -3.59
C GLY A 104 -4.47 -2.81 -4.61
N HIS A 105 -4.78 -3.75 -5.49
CA HIS A 105 -5.72 -3.55 -6.59
C HIS A 105 -7.16 -3.23 -6.13
N GLY A 106 -7.52 -3.63 -4.90
CA GLY A 106 -8.87 -3.51 -4.35
C GLY A 106 -9.28 -2.07 -4.06
N LEU A 107 -8.35 -1.20 -3.65
CA LEU A 107 -8.62 0.19 -3.27
C LEU A 107 -9.75 0.32 -2.23
N GLU A 108 -9.75 -0.55 -1.23
CA GLU A 108 -10.88 -0.69 -0.30
C GLU A 108 -11.24 0.63 0.40
N VAL A 109 -10.24 1.37 0.89
CA VAL A 109 -10.47 2.65 1.58
C VAL A 109 -10.89 3.75 0.59
N LEU A 110 -10.31 3.80 -0.60
CA LEU A 110 -10.68 4.85 -1.57
C LEU A 110 -12.08 4.67 -2.14
N LYS A 111 -12.54 3.43 -2.34
CA LYS A 111 -13.91 3.16 -2.77
C LYS A 111 -14.92 3.69 -1.75
N ILE A 112 -14.63 3.51 -0.46
CA ILE A 112 -15.43 4.08 0.63
C ILE A 112 -15.44 5.61 0.53
N ILE A 113 -14.26 6.23 0.41
CA ILE A 113 -14.13 7.70 0.33
C ILE A 113 -14.88 8.26 -0.89
N GLU A 114 -14.65 7.72 -2.09
CA GLU A 114 -15.30 8.17 -3.31
C GLU A 114 -16.83 8.03 -3.21
N LYS A 115 -17.32 6.90 -2.68
CA LYS A 115 -18.75 6.62 -2.57
C LYS A 115 -19.44 7.50 -1.52
N LYS A 116 -18.79 7.80 -0.39
CA LYS A 116 -19.46 8.37 0.79
C LYS A 116 -19.18 9.85 1.03
N THR A 117 -18.06 10.38 0.55
CA THR A 117 -17.69 11.78 0.81
C THR A 117 -18.26 12.76 -0.22
N ASN A 118 -18.59 12.30 -1.44
CA ASN A 118 -18.94 13.15 -2.58
C ASN A 118 -17.89 14.26 -2.87
N LYS A 119 -16.64 14.06 -2.46
CA LYS A 119 -15.51 14.97 -2.70
C LYS A 119 -14.57 14.37 -3.74
N PRO A 120 -13.92 15.19 -4.57
CA PRO A 120 -12.97 14.69 -5.56
C PRO A 120 -11.72 14.14 -4.87
N LEU A 121 -11.21 13.02 -5.38
CA LEU A 121 -9.84 12.57 -5.13
C LEU A 121 -8.85 13.50 -5.84
N PHE A 122 -7.58 13.49 -5.42
CA PHE A 122 -6.50 14.24 -6.06
C PHE A 122 -5.98 13.59 -7.34
N THR A 123 -6.75 12.66 -7.91
CA THR A 123 -6.49 12.06 -9.21
C THR A 123 -6.87 13.05 -10.33
N PRO A 124 -6.30 12.90 -11.55
CA PRO A 124 -6.65 13.74 -12.70
C PRO A 124 -8.15 13.84 -13.00
N THR A 125 -8.93 12.80 -12.68
CA THR A 125 -10.38 12.74 -12.94
C THR A 125 -11.23 13.09 -11.73
N GLY A 126 -10.63 13.34 -10.56
CA GLY A 126 -11.35 13.47 -9.30
C GLY A 126 -11.91 12.15 -8.76
N LYS A 127 -11.64 11.02 -9.41
CA LYS A 127 -12.16 9.68 -9.11
C LYS A 127 -11.08 8.61 -9.23
N ILE A 128 -11.34 7.41 -8.75
CA ILE A 128 -10.52 6.22 -8.98
C ILE A 128 -10.46 5.97 -10.50
N MET A 129 -9.24 5.93 -11.03
CA MET A 129 -9.04 5.73 -12.47
C MET A 129 -8.97 4.26 -12.88
N GLY A 130 -8.64 3.37 -11.94
CA GLY A 130 -8.47 1.93 -12.17
C GLY A 130 -7.12 1.58 -12.79
N GLU A 131 -6.66 0.35 -12.60
CA GLU A 131 -5.43 -0.11 -13.26
C GLU A 131 -5.66 -0.52 -14.72
N LYS A 132 -4.61 -0.40 -15.53
CA LYS A 132 -4.53 -0.90 -16.90
C LYS A 132 -3.97 -2.33 -16.92
N SER A 133 -3.95 -2.91 -18.13
CA SER A 133 -3.28 -4.19 -18.41
C SER A 133 -1.80 -4.20 -18.02
N MET A 134 -1.14 -5.34 -18.20
CA MET A 134 0.25 -5.50 -17.78
C MET A 134 1.22 -4.73 -18.70
N ASN A 135 2.06 -3.91 -18.07
CA ASN A 135 3.31 -3.37 -18.64
C ASN A 135 4.23 -3.09 -17.46
N ALA A 136 5.15 -4.01 -17.17
CA ALA A 136 5.94 -3.99 -15.93
C ALA A 136 6.89 -2.81 -15.82
N GLU A 137 7.54 -2.43 -16.92
CA GLU A 137 8.48 -1.33 -16.96
C GLU A 137 7.80 0.00 -16.62
N ILE A 138 6.70 0.32 -17.31
CA ILE A 138 5.92 1.54 -17.04
C ILE A 138 5.32 1.46 -15.63
N ALA A 139 4.79 0.30 -15.23
CA ALA A 139 4.15 0.14 -13.94
C ALA A 139 5.11 0.38 -12.76
N GLU A 140 6.33 -0.16 -12.78
CA GLU A 140 7.34 0.03 -11.72
C GLU A 140 7.71 1.51 -11.58
N ALA A 141 7.99 2.20 -12.70
CA ALA A 141 8.31 3.62 -12.70
C ALA A 141 7.14 4.48 -12.20
N MET A 142 5.93 4.26 -12.73
CA MET A 142 4.74 5.01 -12.36
C MET A 142 4.29 4.74 -10.93
N THR A 143 4.59 3.57 -10.35
CA THR A 143 4.25 3.28 -8.94
C THR A 143 4.85 4.35 -8.04
N LEU A 144 6.12 4.69 -8.26
CA LEU A 144 6.79 5.72 -7.48
C LEU A 144 6.17 7.09 -7.73
N GLU A 145 5.94 7.47 -8.98
CA GLU A 145 5.31 8.76 -9.30
C GLU A 145 3.93 8.92 -8.66
N ASN A 146 3.13 7.86 -8.69
CA ASN A 146 1.77 7.82 -8.16
C ASN A 146 1.70 7.65 -6.63
N THR A 147 2.82 7.35 -5.98
CA THR A 147 2.90 7.29 -4.51
C THR A 147 2.88 8.71 -3.95
N LYS A 148 1.70 9.16 -3.53
CA LYS A 148 1.44 10.51 -3.01
C LYS A 148 0.10 10.57 -2.27
N GLU A 149 -0.24 11.75 -1.75
CA GLU A 149 -1.54 12.02 -1.15
C GLU A 149 -2.63 11.97 -2.25
N VAL A 150 -3.71 11.22 -2.00
CA VAL A 150 -4.83 11.02 -2.94
C VAL A 150 -6.14 11.64 -2.44
N TYR A 151 -6.22 11.93 -1.15
CA TYR A 151 -7.31 12.62 -0.48
C TYR A 151 -6.73 13.28 0.78
N PRO A 152 -7.32 14.35 1.36
CA PRO A 152 -6.77 14.95 2.58
C PRO A 152 -6.49 13.92 3.68
N ASN A 153 -5.21 13.82 4.05
CA ASN A 153 -4.62 12.86 5.00
C ASN A 153 -4.58 11.38 4.56
N VAL A 154 -4.89 11.06 3.31
CA VAL A 154 -4.84 9.70 2.77
C VAL A 154 -3.79 9.62 1.67
N PHE A 155 -2.81 8.76 1.87
CA PHE A 155 -1.74 8.48 0.91
C PHE A 155 -1.95 7.12 0.27
N VAL A 156 -1.46 6.93 -0.95
CA VAL A 156 -1.44 5.62 -1.62
C VAL A 156 -0.01 5.12 -1.78
N ALA A 157 0.17 3.80 -1.67
CA ALA A 157 1.44 3.13 -1.92
C ALA A 157 1.23 1.76 -2.58
N GLY A 158 2.30 1.24 -3.19
CA GLY A 158 2.29 0.00 -3.94
C GLY A 158 1.26 0.01 -5.07
N MET A 159 0.61 -1.12 -5.31
CA MET A 159 -0.39 -1.22 -6.39
C MET A 159 -1.60 -0.31 -6.21
N SER A 160 -1.94 0.09 -4.98
CA SER A 160 -2.99 1.07 -4.76
C SER A 160 -2.67 2.41 -5.44
N ALA A 161 -1.39 2.78 -5.55
CA ALA A 161 -0.98 4.01 -6.24
C ALA A 161 -1.31 3.95 -7.74
N ASN A 162 -0.93 2.87 -8.42
CA ASN A 162 -1.22 2.71 -9.84
C ASN A 162 -2.72 2.54 -10.12
N ALA A 163 -3.44 1.80 -9.27
CA ALA A 163 -4.88 1.63 -9.42
C ALA A 163 -5.65 2.93 -9.16
N ALA A 164 -5.21 3.79 -8.23
CA ALA A 164 -5.85 5.08 -7.98
C ALA A 164 -5.63 6.05 -9.16
N PHE A 165 -4.40 6.12 -9.68
CA PHE A 165 -3.98 7.13 -10.67
C PHE A 165 -3.96 6.67 -12.13
N GLY A 166 -4.41 5.46 -12.46
CA GLY A 166 -4.64 5.08 -13.86
C GLY A 166 -3.45 4.48 -14.60
N SER A 167 -2.63 3.65 -13.94
CA SER A 167 -1.41 3.07 -14.51
C SER A 167 -1.48 1.55 -14.69
N TYR A 168 -0.46 0.98 -15.32
CA TYR A 168 -0.32 -0.44 -15.61
C TYR A 168 0.01 -1.25 -14.35
N ARG A 169 -0.19 -2.57 -14.43
CA ARG A 169 0.28 -3.55 -13.44
C ARG A 169 1.61 -4.20 -13.86
N MET A 170 2.40 -4.68 -12.90
CA MET A 170 3.76 -5.20 -13.15
C MET A 170 3.95 -6.71 -13.04
N GLY A 171 3.01 -7.45 -12.44
CA GLY A 171 3.22 -8.88 -12.20
C GLY A 171 4.15 -9.15 -11.00
N PRO A 172 4.89 -10.27 -10.96
CA PRO A 172 5.65 -10.69 -9.78
C PRO A 172 7.02 -9.98 -9.63
N ILE A 173 7.04 -8.68 -9.90
CA ILE A 173 8.19 -7.80 -9.65
C ILE A 173 7.80 -6.75 -8.60
N PHE A 174 8.67 -6.55 -7.61
CA PHE A 174 8.32 -5.89 -6.35
C PHE A 174 9.28 -4.74 -5.98
N GLY A 175 10.16 -4.31 -6.88
CA GLY A 175 11.08 -3.20 -6.62
C GLY A 175 10.33 -1.90 -6.38
N GLY A 176 9.38 -1.57 -7.26
CA GLY A 176 8.49 -0.43 -7.14
C GLY A 176 7.64 -0.48 -5.87
N MET A 177 7.21 -1.66 -5.42
CA MET A 177 6.45 -1.83 -4.17
C MET A 177 7.27 -1.41 -2.94
N LEU A 178 8.50 -1.92 -2.82
CA LEU A 178 9.40 -1.60 -1.69
C LEU A 178 9.76 -0.12 -1.68
N LEU A 179 10.13 0.43 -2.84
CA LEU A 179 10.51 1.83 -2.97
C LEU A 179 9.31 2.77 -2.73
N SER A 180 8.11 2.38 -3.16
CA SER A 180 6.87 3.10 -2.90
C SER A 180 6.56 3.16 -1.41
N GLY A 181 6.70 2.04 -0.69
CA GLY A 181 6.57 2.01 0.77
C GLY A 181 7.55 2.97 1.47
N GLN A 182 8.80 3.00 1.02
CA GLN A 182 9.80 3.92 1.55
C GLN A 182 9.43 5.39 1.26
N LYS A 183 9.00 5.69 0.03
CA LYS A 183 8.61 7.05 -0.37
C LYS A 183 7.42 7.56 0.43
N VAL A 184 6.35 6.77 0.61
CA VAL A 184 5.18 7.22 1.38
C VAL A 184 5.54 7.48 2.84
N ALA A 185 6.42 6.66 3.43
CA ALA A 185 6.91 6.88 4.79
C ALA A 185 7.65 8.22 4.91
N GLN A 186 8.51 8.56 3.94
CA GLN A 186 9.22 9.84 3.91
C GLN A 186 8.26 11.04 3.77
N LEU A 187 7.26 10.95 2.89
CA LEU A 187 6.24 12.00 2.72
C LEU A 187 5.46 12.24 4.02
N ILE A 188 5.05 11.17 4.69
CA ILE A 188 4.31 11.26 5.97
C ILE A 188 5.20 11.82 7.07
N LEU A 189 6.47 11.42 7.16
CA LEU A 189 7.42 11.98 8.13
C LEU A 189 7.63 13.48 7.94
N GLN A 190 7.73 13.95 6.69
CA GLN A 190 7.81 15.38 6.38
C GLN A 190 6.55 16.11 6.85
N ARG A 191 5.37 15.54 6.58
CA ARG A 191 4.09 16.10 7.03
C ARG A 191 4.01 16.15 8.55
N LEU A 192 4.34 15.06 9.26
CA LEU A 192 4.31 14.99 10.72
C LEU A 192 5.20 16.05 11.39
N ARG A 193 6.38 16.33 10.82
CA ARG A 193 7.29 17.40 11.31
C ARG A 193 6.72 18.80 11.14
N ALA A 194 5.77 19.01 10.22
CA ALA A 194 5.10 20.30 10.08
C ALA A 194 3.97 20.51 11.12
N PHE A 195 3.57 19.47 11.85
CA PHE A 195 2.61 19.56 12.97
C PHE A 195 3.27 19.83 14.33
N SER A 196 4.59 19.67 14.42
CA SER A 196 5.41 19.87 15.61
C SER A 196 6.09 21.22 15.57
#